data_AF-A0AB33AMG5-F1
#
_entry.id   AF-A0AB33AMG5-F1
#
_cell.length_a   1.000
_cell.length_b   1.000
_cell.length_c   1.000
_cell.angle_alpha   90.00
_cell.angle_beta   90.00
_cell.angle_gamma   90.00
#
_symmetry.space_group_name_H-M   'P 1'
#
loop_
_entity.id
_entity.type
_entity.pdbx_description
1 polymer ?
#
loop_
_entity_poly.entity_id
_entity_poly.type
_entity_poly.pdbx_seq_one_letter_code
_entity_poly.pdbx_strand_id
1 'polypeptide(L)' 'MKTVLVTGGTVFVSKYTAAYFVKKGYDVYVLNRNTKTQVEGVTVILRICAA' A
#
# COMPACT_ATOMS: atom_id res chain seq x y z
N MET A 1 -8.82 12.00 -10.73
CA MET A 1 -8.47 10.71 -10.08
C MET A 1 -8.20 11.01 -8.60
N LYS A 2 -8.57 10.10 -7.68
CA LYS A 2 -8.33 10.32 -6.24
C LYS A 2 -7.11 9.50 -5.82
N THR A 3 -6.28 10.08 -4.95
CA THR A 3 -5.04 9.47 -4.47
C THR A 3 -5.15 9.15 -2.98
N VAL A 4 -4.56 8.02 -2.55
CA VAL A 4 -4.49 7.65 -1.14
C VAL A 4 -3.12 7.07 -0.80
N LEU A 5 -2.58 7.48 0.36
CA LEU A 5 -1.41 6.86 0.98
C LEU A 5 -1.87 5.94 2.12
N VAL A 6 -1.53 4.66 2.02
CA VAL A 6 -1.73 3.68 3.09
C VAL A 6 -0.38 3.38 3.73
N THR A 7 -0.17 3.85 4.97
CA THR A 7 0.99 3.44 5.77
C THR A 7 0.84 1.97 6.18
N GLY A 8 1.84 1.14 5.87
CA GLY A 8 1.71 -0.32 5.88
C GLY A 8 1.33 -0.86 4.50
N GLY A 9 0.23 -1.62 4.41
CA GLY A 9 -0.33 -2.09 3.14
C GLY A 9 -0.04 -3.54 2.78
N THR A 10 0.74 -4.26 3.59
CA THR A 10 1.12 -5.67 3.31
C THR A 10 0.50 -6.69 4.26
N VAL A 11 -0.02 -6.27 5.43
CA VAL A 11 -0.61 -7.18 6.43
C VAL A 11 -1.87 -6.62 7.09
N PHE A 12 -2.70 -7.55 7.58
CA PHE A 12 -3.92 -7.29 8.34
C PHE A 12 -4.81 -6.21 7.69
N VAL A 13 -5.39 -5.30 8.48
CA VAL A 13 -6.31 -4.25 8.00
C VAL A 13 -5.71 -3.44 6.85
N SER A 14 -4.45 -3.01 6.97
CA SER A 14 -3.82 -2.16 5.96
C SER A 14 -3.75 -2.80 4.57
N LYS A 15 -3.61 -4.13 4.48
CA LYS A 15 -3.65 -4.88 3.21
C LYS A 15 -5.04 -4.77 2.54
N TYR A 16 -6.10 -4.98 3.32
CA TYR A 16 -7.47 -4.91 2.81
C TYR A 16 -7.89 -3.48 2.47
N THR A 17 -7.42 -2.49 3.23
CA THR A 17 -7.61 -1.07 2.91
C THR A 17 -6.98 -0.71 1.56
N ALA A 18 -5.72 -1.11 1.32
CA ALA A 18 -5.05 -0.84 0.05
C ALA A 18 -5.79 -1.52 -1.13
N ALA A 19 -6.15 -2.79 -0.98
CA ALA A 19 -6.88 -3.53 -2.02
C ALA A 19 -8.27 -2.94 -2.29
N TYR A 20 -8.96 -2.44 -1.26
CA TYR A 20 -10.26 -1.79 -1.42
C TYR A 20 -10.15 -0.54 -2.30
N PHE A 21 -9.18 0.32 -2.03
CA PHE A 21 -9.01 1.56 -2.80
C PHE A 21 -8.52 1.32 -4.23
N VAL A 22 -7.69 0.29 -4.45
CA VAL A 22 -7.32 -0.15 -5.82
C VAL A 22 -8.59 -0.55 -6.59
N LYS A 23 -9.46 -1.39 -6.00
CA LYS A 23 -10.73 -1.80 -6.62
C LYS A 23 -11.70 -0.63 -6.86
N LYS A 24 -11.54 0.48 -6.15
CA LYS A 24 -12.33 1.71 -6.34
C LYS A 24 -11.72 2.65 -7.39
N GLY A 25 -10.61 2.29 -8.03
CA GLY A 25 -9.95 3.08 -9.06
C GLY A 25 -9.18 4.28 -8.53
N TYR A 26 -8.67 4.18 -7.29
CA TYR A 26 -7.78 5.19 -6.72
C TYR A 26 -6.34 4.89 -7.09
N ASP A 27 -5.52 5.94 -7.19
CA ASP A 27 -4.07 5.81 -7.20
C ASP A 27 -3.61 5.51 -5.77
N VAL A 28 -3.31 4.25 -5.50
CA VAL A 28 -2.96 3.77 -4.17
C VAL A 28 -1.45 3.69 -4.03
N TYR A 29 -0.94 4.42 -3.05
CA TYR A 29 0.44 4.34 -2.66
C TYR A 29 0.59 3.70 -1.28
N VAL A 30 1.67 2.94 -1.09
CA VAL A 30 1.99 2.29 0.18
C VAL A 30 3.37 2.68 0.69
N LEU A 31 3.46 2.85 2.01
CA LEU A 31 4.70 3.11 2.73
C LEU A 31 4.97 1.96 3.70
N ASN A 32 5.96 1.12 3.43
CA ASN A 32 6.31 0.00 4.31
C ASN A 32 7.78 -0.43 4.19
N ARG A 33 8.18 -1.43 4.98
CA ARG A 33 9.56 -1.97 5.00
C ARG A 33 9.96 -2.75 3.73
N ASN A 34 9.01 -3.00 2.84
CA ASN A 34 9.16 -3.79 1.62
C ASN A 34 9.77 -5.19 1.85
N THR A 35 9.36 -5.85 2.92
CA THR A 35 9.80 -7.22 3.28
C THR A 35 8.74 -8.30 3.03
N LYS A 36 7.55 -7.90 2.56
CA LYS A 36 6.40 -8.77 2.31
C LYS A 36 5.80 -8.47 0.94
N THR A 37 5.11 -9.44 0.35
CA THR A 37 4.41 -9.28 -0.94
C THR A 37 3.42 -8.12 -0.88
N GLN A 38 3.49 -7.26 -1.89
CA GLN A 38 2.63 -6.09 -2.02
C GLN A 38 1.26 -6.48 -2.58
N VAL A 39 0.26 -5.65 -2.31
CA VAL A 39 -1.05 -5.76 -2.96
C VAL A 39 -0.89 -5.35 -4.44
N GLU A 40 -1.49 -6.11 -5.35
CA GLU A 40 -1.46 -5.78 -6.78
C GLU A 40 -2.10 -4.40 -7.06
N GLY A 41 -1.49 -3.62 -7.94
CA GLY A 41 -1.98 -2.29 -8.32
C GLY A 41 -1.62 -1.15 -7.37
N VAL A 42 -0.84 -1.40 -6.31
CA VAL A 42 -0.29 -0.32 -5.47
C VAL A 42 1.10 0.12 -5.94
N THR A 43 1.46 1.36 -5.64
CA THR A 43 2.83 1.88 -5.84
C THR A 43 3.54 2.02 -4.49
N VAL A 44 4.73 1.41 -4.34
CA VAL A 44 5.54 1.54 -3.12
C VAL A 44 6.37 2.83 -3.21
N ILE A 45 6.22 3.77 -2.26
CA ILE A 45 6.94 5.07 -2.36
C ILE A 45 8.28 5.08 -1.64
N LEU A 46 8.41 4.37 -0.51
CA LEU A 46 9.65 4.39 0.26
C LEU A 46 9.82 3.06 1.00
N ARG A 47 11.03 2.51 0.92
CA ARG A 47 11.48 1.43 1.79
C ARG A 47 11.94 2.06 3.10
N ILE A 48 11.17 1.89 4.17
CA ILE A 48 11.70 2.19 5.51
C ILE A 48 12.80 1.16 5.78
N CYS A 49 14.07 1.56 5.73
CA CYS A 49 15.15 0.77 6.29
C CYS A 49 14.83 0.59 7.77
N ALA A 50 14.48 -0.64 8.16
CA ALA A 50 14.43 -0.99 9.58
C ALA A 50 15.89 -0.92 10.07
N ALA A 51 16.14 -0.06 11.05
CA ALA A 51 17.39 -0.07 11.81
C ALA A 51 17.59 -1.43 12.49
#